data_AF-A0A2G8Y2C1-F1
#
_entry.id   AF-A0A2G8Y2C1-F1
#
_cell.length_a   1.000
_cell.length_b   1.000
_cell.length_c   1.000
_cell.angle_alpha   90.00
_cell.angle_beta   90.00
_cell.angle_gamma   90.00
#
_symmetry.space_group_name_H-M   'P 1'
#
loop_
_entity.id
_entity.type
_entity.pdbx_description
1 polymer ?
#
loop_
_entity_poly.entity_id
_entity_poly.type
_entity_poly.pdbx_seq_one_letter_code
_entity_poly.pdbx_strand_id
1 'polypeptide(L)'
;MDDSAAGAPMPGEEGLGALSRSSFVDRMRRVTSAPAPSRASSFVARALSAFSLGSPGSARREQKQEGATGSPVSSSFAFTPDQTKAASVSRKASACVPERLSTLSSASLSVGELPSLLRAFSLPEERLNFDPLAEDIPPALLPVCGVPLVVFALDFLARNGATDIFVLLKNNREGQEIQKVVQEQQPLLQRRFASRLQSLQILAVFVSPTVETLGDALRDFDSRVNFSKDFLLLSATTFIVGDIHEALASHRERRSRGRRTSLQTGEQLVTQILCSLPVVSPHRHLSDDRAIVLNGETKEVVKCVSLRSRDSAGLDEVCLLRAPSDDSSGHLEVHYDLVDAGVYICSPKVLKIFRYSFDFQSMTKDFIPAVVHRDIKLHAVFAHILK
;
A
#
# COMPACT_ATOMS: atom_id res chain seq x y z
N MET A 1 11.50 -68.70 -38.19
CA MET A 1 11.77 -69.49 -36.97
C MET A 1 11.94 -68.50 -35.86
N ASP A 2 11.09 -68.69 -34.85
CA ASP A 2 10.69 -67.78 -33.78
C ASP A 2 11.80 -67.33 -32.81
N ASP A 3 11.56 -66.18 -32.16
CA ASP A 3 11.44 -65.99 -30.70
C ASP A 3 11.71 -64.51 -30.35
N SER A 4 10.72 -63.71 -29.94
CA SER A 4 10.08 -63.62 -28.60
C SER A 4 10.91 -62.86 -27.56
N ALA A 5 10.48 -61.62 -27.25
CA ALA A 5 10.42 -61.08 -25.88
C ALA A 5 9.78 -59.67 -25.89
N ALA A 6 8.53 -59.61 -25.42
CA ALA A 6 7.81 -58.38 -25.11
C ALA A 6 8.26 -57.80 -23.77
N GLY A 7 8.50 -56.50 -23.71
CA GLY A 7 8.63 -55.72 -22.47
C GLY A 7 7.49 -54.72 -22.36
N ALA A 8 6.58 -54.93 -21.40
CA ALA A 8 5.49 -54.03 -21.08
C ALA A 8 6.00 -52.77 -20.33
N PRO A 9 5.39 -51.58 -20.52
CA PRO A 9 5.70 -50.39 -19.74
C PRO A 9 4.99 -50.42 -18.37
N MET A 10 5.74 -50.10 -17.31
CA MET A 10 5.27 -49.96 -15.94
C MET A 10 4.29 -48.77 -15.79
N PRO A 11 3.17 -48.90 -15.05
CA PRO A 11 2.30 -47.78 -14.74
C PRO A 11 2.69 -47.16 -13.39
N GLY A 12 2.73 -45.83 -13.35
CA GLY A 12 2.55 -45.08 -12.11
C GLY A 12 3.73 -44.22 -11.70
N GLU A 13 3.70 -42.95 -12.11
CA GLU A 13 4.20 -41.84 -11.27
C GLU A 13 3.63 -40.46 -11.63
N GLU A 14 2.62 -40.34 -12.49
CA GLU A 14 2.07 -39.02 -12.91
C GLU A 14 0.82 -38.56 -12.13
N GLY A 15 0.28 -39.35 -11.21
CA GLY A 15 -1.07 -39.10 -10.65
C GLY A 15 -1.18 -38.33 -9.33
N LEU A 16 -0.13 -38.27 -8.50
CA LEU A 16 -0.28 -37.83 -7.09
C LEU A 16 -0.08 -36.32 -6.87
N GLY A 17 0.69 -35.64 -7.73
CA GLY A 17 0.93 -34.20 -7.62
C GLY A 17 -0.25 -33.33 -8.08
N ALA A 18 -0.94 -33.75 -9.15
CA ALA A 18 -2.04 -32.99 -9.74
C ALA A 18 -3.32 -33.00 -8.87
N LEU A 19 -3.64 -34.14 -8.24
CA LEU A 19 -4.80 -34.29 -7.36
C LEU A 19 -4.65 -33.52 -6.03
N SER A 20 -3.42 -33.41 -5.51
CA SER A 20 -3.14 -32.60 -4.30
C SER A 20 -3.27 -31.10 -4.60
N ARG A 21 -2.72 -30.66 -5.74
CA ARG A 21 -2.81 -29.26 -6.21
C ARG A 21 -4.25 -28.83 -6.43
N SER A 22 -5.07 -29.64 -7.12
CA SER A 22 -6.49 -29.33 -7.30
C SER A 22 -7.23 -29.26 -5.96
N SER A 23 -6.92 -30.11 -4.98
CA SER A 23 -7.57 -30.08 -3.67
C SER A 23 -7.26 -28.82 -2.83
N PHE A 24 -6.07 -28.23 -3.00
CA PHE A 24 -5.68 -26.99 -2.32
C PHE A 24 -6.29 -25.79 -3.04
N VAL A 25 -6.19 -25.75 -4.36
CA VAL A 25 -6.79 -24.69 -5.19
C VAL A 25 -8.32 -24.68 -5.06
N ASP A 26 -8.98 -25.83 -5.01
CA ASP A 26 -10.43 -25.94 -4.80
C ASP A 26 -10.84 -25.60 -3.37
N ARG A 27 -9.96 -25.77 -2.38
CA ARG A 27 -10.16 -25.27 -1.02
C ARG A 27 -10.01 -23.75 -0.97
N MET A 28 -9.02 -23.20 -1.66
CA MET A 28 -8.76 -21.76 -1.75
C MET A 28 -9.86 -21.04 -2.54
N ARG A 29 -10.29 -21.60 -3.68
CA ARG A 29 -11.44 -21.13 -4.45
C ARG A 29 -12.71 -21.17 -3.61
N ARG A 30 -12.95 -22.21 -2.82
CA ARG A 30 -14.10 -22.23 -1.89
C ARG A 30 -14.01 -21.16 -0.80
N VAL A 31 -12.81 -20.80 -0.34
CA VAL A 31 -12.62 -19.68 0.62
C VAL A 31 -12.86 -18.33 -0.05
N THR A 32 -12.49 -18.15 -1.32
CA THR A 32 -12.69 -16.89 -2.05
C THR A 32 -14.05 -16.77 -2.74
N SER A 33 -14.74 -17.87 -3.04
CA SER A 33 -16.02 -17.91 -3.77
C SER A 33 -17.25 -18.16 -2.89
N ALA A 34 -17.07 -18.56 -1.63
CA ALA A 34 -18.19 -18.66 -0.70
C ALA A 34 -18.57 -17.26 -0.22
N PRO A 35 -19.86 -16.87 -0.26
CA PRO A 35 -20.29 -15.64 0.38
C PRO A 35 -19.89 -15.72 1.84
N ALA A 36 -19.14 -14.72 2.31
CA ALA A 36 -18.63 -14.67 3.66
C ALA A 36 -19.76 -15.03 4.64
N PRO A 37 -19.64 -16.11 5.44
CA PRO A 37 -20.68 -16.44 6.41
C PRO A 37 -20.85 -15.22 7.31
N SER A 38 -22.07 -14.92 7.77
CA SER A 38 -22.38 -13.71 8.57
C SER A 38 -21.47 -13.53 9.82
N ARG A 39 -20.80 -14.60 10.25
CA ARG A 39 -19.76 -14.64 11.31
C ARG A 39 -18.32 -14.30 10.86
N ALA A 40 -17.99 -14.28 9.57
CA ALA A 40 -16.68 -13.90 9.04
C ALA A 40 -16.37 -12.41 9.23
N SER A 41 -17.40 -11.57 9.40
CA SER A 41 -17.23 -10.20 9.90
C SER A 41 -16.42 -10.17 11.20
N SER A 42 -16.59 -11.19 12.06
CA SER A 42 -15.82 -11.31 13.30
C SER A 42 -14.39 -11.80 13.07
N PHE A 43 -14.13 -12.70 12.11
CA PHE A 43 -12.77 -13.20 11.88
C PHE A 43 -11.92 -12.18 11.12
N VAL A 44 -12.46 -11.57 10.06
CA VAL A 44 -11.75 -10.51 9.31
C VAL A 44 -11.52 -9.31 10.21
N ALA A 45 -12.55 -8.86 10.95
CA ALA A 45 -12.36 -7.80 11.94
C ALA A 45 -11.39 -8.22 13.05
N ARG A 46 -11.39 -9.49 13.50
CA ARG A 46 -10.48 -9.97 14.55
C ARG A 46 -9.04 -10.09 14.06
N ALA A 47 -8.80 -10.63 12.87
CA ALA A 47 -7.50 -10.68 12.23
C ALA A 47 -6.98 -9.26 12.01
N LEU A 48 -7.76 -8.38 11.38
CA LEU A 48 -7.39 -6.98 11.20
C LEU A 48 -7.20 -6.25 12.54
N SER A 49 -8.03 -6.53 13.56
CA SER A 49 -7.89 -5.93 14.91
C SER A 49 -6.70 -6.47 15.69
N ALA A 50 -6.32 -7.73 15.50
CA ALA A 50 -5.15 -8.33 16.14
C ALA A 50 -3.85 -7.69 15.64
N PHE A 51 -3.86 -7.18 14.40
CA PHE A 51 -2.80 -6.34 13.84
C PHE A 51 -2.98 -4.84 14.11
N SER A 52 -3.97 -4.41 14.90
CA SER A 52 -4.04 -3.02 15.34
C SER A 52 -3.02 -2.82 16.46
N LEU A 53 -1.94 -2.10 16.15
CA LEU A 53 -0.90 -1.73 17.13
C LEU A 53 -1.57 -1.17 18.40
N GLY A 54 -1.29 -1.82 19.52
CA GLY A 54 -1.72 -1.36 20.84
C GLY A 54 -1.06 -0.02 21.15
N SER A 55 -1.85 0.96 21.54
CA SER A 55 -1.34 2.20 22.14
C SER A 55 -0.50 1.86 23.39
N PRO A 56 0.63 2.55 23.64
CA PRO A 56 1.46 2.23 24.79
C PRO A 56 0.80 2.79 26.06
N GLY A 57 0.35 1.91 26.95
CA GLY A 57 -0.10 2.35 28.27
C GLY A 57 -0.86 1.31 29.05
N SER A 58 -0.17 0.56 29.91
CA SER A 58 -0.50 0.49 31.34
C SER A 58 0.52 -0.39 32.05
N ALA A 59 1.43 0.27 32.78
CA ALA A 59 2.28 -0.39 33.75
C ALA A 59 1.42 -1.05 34.82
N ARG A 60 1.57 -2.36 34.94
CA ARG A 60 0.98 -3.19 36.00
C ARG A 60 1.63 -2.79 37.33
N ARG A 61 0.99 -1.89 38.09
CA ARG A 61 1.35 -1.60 39.49
C ARG A 61 0.55 -2.51 40.41
N GLU A 62 1.31 -3.30 41.17
CA GLU A 62 0.84 -4.16 42.25
C GLU A 62 0.14 -3.33 43.34
N GLN A 63 -1.00 -3.82 43.79
CA GLN A 63 -1.75 -3.26 44.92
C GLN A 63 -1.05 -3.64 46.24
N LYS A 64 -0.73 -2.63 47.04
CA LYS A 64 -0.55 -2.78 48.50
C LYS A 64 -1.68 -2.00 49.18
N GLN A 65 -2.43 -2.72 50.01
CA GLN A 65 -3.49 -2.21 50.88
C GLN A 65 -2.92 -1.22 51.89
N GLU A 66 -3.66 -0.14 52.15
CA GLU A 66 -3.88 0.43 53.48
C GLU A 66 -5.08 1.39 53.41
N GLY A 67 -5.97 1.28 54.40
CA GLY A 67 -7.27 1.96 54.41
C GLY A 67 -7.28 3.29 55.16
N ALA A 68 -8.36 4.05 54.99
CA ALA A 68 -9.18 4.61 56.08
C ALA A 68 -10.12 5.72 55.55
N THR A 69 -11.42 5.50 55.78
CA THR A 69 -12.46 6.43 56.27
C THR A 69 -12.71 7.78 55.57
N GLY A 70 -13.98 7.98 55.17
CA GLY A 70 -14.60 9.31 55.13
C GLY A 70 -15.66 9.52 54.04
N SER A 71 -16.93 9.37 54.38
CA SER A 71 -18.08 9.97 53.68
C SER A 71 -18.91 10.76 54.72
N PRO A 72 -20.01 11.45 54.39
CA PRO A 72 -20.51 11.96 53.10
C PRO A 72 -20.88 13.47 53.21
N VAL A 73 -21.45 14.10 52.17
CA VAL A 73 -22.70 14.92 52.22
C VAL A 73 -23.16 15.28 50.79
N SER A 74 -24.48 15.20 50.64
CA SER A 74 -25.42 15.40 49.53
C SER A 74 -25.64 16.84 49.02
N SER A 75 -26.09 16.97 47.76
CA SER A 75 -27.34 17.65 47.30
C SER A 75 -27.28 17.91 45.79
N SER A 76 -28.01 17.19 44.92
CA SER A 76 -29.37 17.50 44.41
C SER A 76 -29.59 18.96 43.96
N PHE A 77 -29.85 19.19 42.67
CA PHE A 77 -31.09 19.81 42.14
C PHE A 77 -31.10 19.82 40.60
N ALA A 78 -32.26 19.48 40.04
CA ALA A 78 -32.59 19.50 38.62
C ALA A 78 -33.34 20.79 38.28
N PHE A 79 -33.20 21.32 37.04
CA PHE A 79 -34.28 22.01 36.33
C PHE A 79 -33.92 22.22 34.84
N THR A 80 -34.81 21.80 33.95
CA THR A 80 -35.05 22.29 32.57
C THR A 80 -36.53 22.72 32.53
N PRO A 81 -37.14 23.24 31.43
CA PRO A 81 -36.65 23.68 30.11
C PRO A 81 -37.24 25.06 29.68
N ASP A 82 -36.84 25.61 28.51
CA ASP A 82 -37.84 26.24 27.62
C ASP A 82 -37.38 26.33 26.14
N GLN A 83 -38.38 26.35 25.27
CA GLN A 83 -38.38 26.13 23.82
C GLN A 83 -38.16 27.41 23.00
N THR A 84 -37.74 27.29 21.74
CA THR A 84 -38.42 27.92 20.58
C THR A 84 -37.91 27.38 19.22
N LYS A 85 -38.83 26.70 18.51
CA LYS A 85 -39.19 26.70 17.06
C LYS A 85 -38.20 27.30 16.03
N ALA A 86 -38.14 26.91 14.76
CA ALA A 86 -38.68 25.84 13.90
C ALA A 86 -38.16 26.13 12.47
N ALA A 87 -37.81 25.12 11.66
CA ALA A 87 -38.00 25.14 10.20
C ALA A 87 -37.71 23.75 9.60
N SER A 88 -38.76 23.15 9.06
CA SER A 88 -38.81 21.87 8.34
C SER A 88 -38.55 22.05 6.84
N VAL A 89 -37.70 21.22 6.23
CA VAL A 89 -37.87 20.80 4.82
C VAL A 89 -37.40 19.35 4.65
N SER A 90 -38.35 18.50 4.29
CA SER A 90 -38.18 17.12 3.86
C SER A 90 -37.76 17.07 2.39
N ARG A 91 -36.72 16.29 2.04
CA ARG A 91 -36.55 15.69 0.69
C ARG A 91 -35.89 14.30 0.76
N LYS A 92 -36.77 13.30 0.62
CA LYS A 92 -36.64 11.99 -0.05
C LYS A 92 -35.24 11.39 -0.25
N ALA A 93 -35.08 10.20 0.35
CA ALA A 93 -34.09 9.20 -0.02
C ALA A 93 -34.33 8.71 -1.45
N SER A 94 -33.28 8.71 -2.28
CA SER A 94 -33.23 7.94 -3.53
C SER A 94 -32.17 6.85 -3.40
N ALA A 95 -32.57 5.63 -3.75
CA ALA A 95 -31.71 4.45 -3.81
C ALA A 95 -30.65 4.65 -4.90
N CYS A 96 -29.37 4.51 -4.55
CA CYS A 96 -28.26 4.63 -5.50
C CYS A 96 -27.84 3.23 -5.98
N VAL A 97 -28.10 2.97 -7.25
CA VAL A 97 -27.57 1.83 -8.02
C VAL A 97 -26.10 2.14 -8.36
N PRO A 98 -25.15 1.19 -8.27
CA PRO A 98 -23.76 1.49 -8.58
C PRO A 98 -23.58 1.67 -10.10
N GLU A 99 -23.13 2.86 -10.50
CA GLU A 99 -22.75 3.19 -11.88
C GLU A 99 -21.52 2.39 -12.31
N ARG A 100 -21.68 1.56 -13.35
CA ARG A 100 -20.57 1.13 -14.20
C ARG A 100 -20.18 2.31 -15.08
N LEU A 101 -18.96 2.84 -14.90
CA LEU A 101 -18.41 3.85 -15.79
C LEU A 101 -18.06 3.21 -17.14
N SER A 102 -19.05 3.15 -18.03
CA SER A 102 -18.84 3.07 -19.47
C SER A 102 -18.32 4.42 -19.94
N THR A 103 -17.12 4.41 -20.52
CA THR A 103 -16.54 5.42 -21.42
C THR A 103 -17.42 6.64 -21.70
N LEU A 104 -17.12 7.79 -21.07
CA LEU A 104 -17.00 9.13 -21.65
C LEU A 104 -17.14 10.23 -20.57
N SER A 105 -16.54 11.37 -20.88
CA SER A 105 -16.69 12.69 -20.25
C SER A 105 -15.77 12.97 -19.06
N SER A 106 -14.93 14.00 -19.26
CA SER A 106 -14.06 14.67 -18.31
C SER A 106 -14.85 15.32 -17.16
N ALA A 107 -15.49 14.51 -16.33
CA ALA A 107 -15.99 14.94 -15.04
C ALA A 107 -14.79 15.07 -14.11
N SER A 108 -14.46 16.30 -13.73
CA SER A 108 -13.46 16.59 -12.71
C SER A 108 -13.88 15.95 -11.39
N LEU A 109 -13.37 14.75 -11.10
CA LEU A 109 -13.57 14.09 -9.81
C LEU A 109 -13.01 15.01 -8.72
N SER A 110 -13.83 15.37 -7.74
CA SER A 110 -13.37 16.15 -6.60
C SER A 110 -12.52 15.24 -5.70
N VAL A 111 -11.20 15.37 -5.86
CA VAL A 111 -10.24 14.57 -5.11
C VAL A 111 -10.19 15.06 -3.66
N GLY A 112 -10.41 14.17 -2.70
CA GLY A 112 -10.37 14.38 -1.25
C GLY A 112 -8.98 14.76 -0.72
N GLU A 113 -8.82 14.84 0.60
CA GLU A 113 -7.58 15.36 1.22
C GLU A 113 -6.34 14.47 1.01
N LEU A 114 -6.52 13.15 0.93
CA LEU A 114 -5.45 12.20 0.69
C LEU A 114 -5.91 11.11 -0.28
N PRO A 115 -5.84 11.38 -1.58
CA PRO A 115 -6.12 10.35 -2.57
C PRO A 115 -5.02 9.29 -2.60
N SER A 116 -5.40 8.06 -2.93
CA SER A 116 -4.53 6.89 -2.93
C SER A 116 -4.75 6.10 -4.21
N LEU A 117 -3.68 5.63 -4.81
CA LEU A 117 -3.66 4.79 -6.00
C LEU A 117 -3.21 3.40 -5.57
N LEU A 118 -4.14 2.45 -5.66
CA LEU A 118 -3.91 1.05 -5.34
C LEU A 118 -3.82 0.25 -6.64
N ARG A 119 -2.63 -0.26 -6.97
CA ARG A 119 -2.48 -1.19 -8.09
C ARG A 119 -2.91 -2.59 -7.66
N ALA A 120 -3.99 -3.11 -8.25
CA ALA A 120 -4.53 -4.41 -7.88
C ALA A 120 -4.38 -5.51 -8.94
N PHE A 121 -4.17 -5.17 -10.21
CA PHE A 121 -3.82 -6.16 -11.23
C PHE A 121 -2.42 -6.73 -11.01
N SER A 122 -2.13 -7.94 -11.49
CA SER A 122 -0.82 -8.59 -11.33
C SER A 122 0.19 -8.19 -12.43
N LEU A 123 1.44 -7.95 -12.03
CA LEU A 123 2.56 -7.77 -12.96
C LEU A 123 3.09 -9.14 -13.42
N PRO A 124 3.68 -9.25 -14.63
CA PRO A 124 4.28 -10.51 -15.09
C PRO A 124 5.31 -11.08 -14.12
N GLU A 125 6.21 -10.24 -13.59
CA GLU A 125 7.22 -10.66 -12.61
C GLU A 125 6.60 -11.21 -11.31
N GLU A 126 5.47 -10.64 -10.86
CA GLU A 126 4.78 -11.11 -9.66
C GLU A 126 4.11 -12.44 -9.91
N ARG A 127 3.48 -12.64 -11.08
CA ARG A 127 2.89 -13.93 -11.43
C ARG A 127 3.94 -15.03 -11.38
N LEU A 128 5.10 -14.79 -11.99
CA LEU A 128 6.23 -15.73 -11.96
C LEU A 128 6.68 -16.05 -10.53
N ASN A 129 6.73 -15.06 -9.63
CA ASN A 129 7.11 -15.29 -8.24
C ASN A 129 6.08 -16.13 -7.46
N PHE A 130 4.82 -16.10 -7.87
CA PHE A 130 3.72 -16.83 -7.24
C PHE A 130 3.31 -18.09 -8.02
N ASP A 131 4.05 -18.49 -9.07
CA ASP A 131 3.75 -19.71 -9.81
C ASP A 131 3.97 -20.96 -8.94
N PRO A 132 3.10 -21.98 -9.04
CA PRO A 132 1.97 -22.10 -9.97
C PRO A 132 0.63 -21.51 -9.45
N LEU A 133 0.61 -20.89 -8.27
CA LEU A 133 -0.64 -20.40 -7.66
C LEU A 133 -1.27 -19.24 -8.43
N ALA A 134 -0.44 -18.41 -9.07
CA ALA A 134 -0.87 -17.24 -9.82
C ALA A 134 -1.69 -17.56 -11.08
N GLU A 135 -1.61 -18.79 -11.60
CA GLU A 135 -2.41 -19.23 -12.75
C GLU A 135 -3.90 -19.32 -12.41
N ASP A 136 -4.20 -19.80 -11.19
CA ASP A 136 -5.57 -20.06 -10.76
C ASP A 136 -6.19 -18.90 -9.98
N ILE A 137 -5.38 -18.21 -9.17
CA ILE A 137 -5.81 -17.13 -8.28
C ILE A 137 -4.88 -15.93 -8.49
N PRO A 138 -5.40 -14.75 -8.87
CA PRO A 138 -4.58 -13.56 -8.98
C PRO A 138 -3.85 -13.25 -7.66
N PRO A 139 -2.55 -12.89 -7.69
CA PRO A 139 -1.78 -12.47 -6.52
C PRO A 139 -2.52 -11.55 -5.53
N ALA A 140 -3.25 -10.53 -6.01
CA ALA A 140 -4.01 -9.63 -5.14
C ALA A 140 -5.15 -10.30 -4.35
N LEU A 141 -5.63 -11.47 -4.81
CA LEU A 141 -6.68 -12.26 -4.17
C LEU A 141 -6.14 -13.44 -3.36
N LEU A 142 -4.82 -13.63 -3.30
CA LEU A 142 -4.23 -14.67 -2.47
C LEU A 142 -4.61 -14.42 -1.00
N PRO A 143 -5.17 -15.43 -0.30
CA PRO A 143 -5.60 -15.27 1.08
C PRO A 143 -4.43 -15.43 2.05
N VAL A 144 -4.27 -14.45 2.94
CA VAL A 144 -3.43 -14.54 4.13
C VAL A 144 -4.36 -14.64 5.34
N CYS A 145 -4.23 -15.71 6.12
CA CYS A 145 -5.17 -16.02 7.20
C CYS A 145 -6.64 -16.07 6.72
N GLY A 146 -6.91 -16.49 5.48
CA GLY A 146 -8.27 -16.53 4.93
C GLY A 146 -8.84 -15.19 4.48
N VAL A 147 -8.04 -14.11 4.45
CA VAL A 147 -8.43 -12.79 3.97
C VAL A 147 -7.59 -12.43 2.73
N PRO A 148 -8.19 -11.97 1.61
CA PRO A 148 -7.43 -11.60 0.41
C PRO A 148 -6.48 -10.43 0.65
N LEU A 149 -5.30 -10.44 0.03
CA LEU A 149 -4.28 -9.39 0.15
C LEU A 149 -4.81 -7.97 -0.17
N VAL A 150 -5.66 -7.83 -1.20
CA VAL A 150 -6.29 -6.54 -1.53
C VAL A 150 -7.07 -5.93 -0.37
N VAL A 151 -7.65 -6.76 0.51
CA VAL A 151 -8.41 -6.29 1.67
C VAL A 151 -7.48 -5.71 2.73
N PHE A 152 -6.30 -6.32 2.94
CA PHE A 152 -5.27 -5.77 3.82
C PHE A 152 -4.75 -4.42 3.29
N ALA A 153 -4.53 -4.31 1.98
CA ALA A 153 -4.10 -3.06 1.36
C ALA A 153 -5.16 -1.94 1.52
N LEU A 154 -6.44 -2.25 1.31
CA LEU A 154 -7.54 -1.30 1.53
C LEU A 154 -7.65 -0.88 3.00
N ASP A 155 -7.51 -1.82 3.93
CA ASP A 155 -7.55 -1.55 5.37
C ASP A 155 -6.37 -0.67 5.80
N PHE A 156 -5.16 -0.92 5.28
CA PHE A 156 -3.99 -0.08 5.51
C PHE A 156 -4.20 1.36 5.03
N LEU A 157 -4.72 1.55 3.81
CA LEU A 157 -5.00 2.87 3.27
C LEU A 157 -6.07 3.61 4.09
N ALA A 158 -7.16 2.92 4.44
CA ALA A 158 -8.24 3.51 5.24
C ALA A 158 -7.77 3.91 6.65
N ARG A 159 -6.93 3.09 7.30
CA ARG A 159 -6.36 3.41 8.61
C ARG A 159 -5.49 4.66 8.59
N ASN A 160 -4.73 4.85 7.52
CA ASN A 160 -3.81 5.98 7.35
C ASN A 160 -4.47 7.25 6.79
N GLY A 161 -5.81 7.29 6.75
CA GLY A 161 -6.55 8.50 6.39
C GLY A 161 -6.79 8.70 4.90
N ALA A 162 -6.67 7.66 4.06
CA ALA A 162 -7.01 7.78 2.64
C ALA A 162 -8.49 8.15 2.47
N THR A 163 -8.77 9.18 1.68
CA THR A 163 -10.14 9.64 1.42
C THR A 163 -10.71 8.99 0.16
N ASP A 164 -9.95 9.03 -0.93
CA ASP A 164 -10.33 8.40 -2.21
C ASP A 164 -9.30 7.35 -2.57
N ILE A 165 -9.74 6.11 -2.74
CA ILE A 165 -8.89 5.00 -3.16
C ILE A 165 -9.24 4.65 -4.60
N PHE A 166 -8.36 5.00 -5.53
CA PHE A 166 -8.40 4.61 -6.93
C PHE A 166 -7.77 3.23 -7.09
N VAL A 167 -8.61 2.21 -7.28
CA VAL A 167 -8.16 0.83 -7.48
C VAL A 167 -7.95 0.60 -8.97
N LEU A 168 -6.69 0.45 -9.38
CA LEU A 168 -6.35 0.15 -10.77
C LEU A 168 -6.54 -1.35 -11.04
N LEU A 169 -7.43 -1.64 -11.98
CA LEU A 169 -7.80 -2.98 -12.41
C LEU A 169 -7.53 -3.12 -13.90
N LYS A 170 -7.06 -4.29 -14.35
CA LYS A 170 -7.02 -4.58 -15.79
C LYS A 170 -8.43 -4.87 -16.29
N ASN A 171 -8.73 -4.47 -17.53
CA ASN A 171 -9.99 -4.84 -18.19
C ASN A 171 -9.93 -6.29 -18.71
N ASN A 172 -9.82 -7.24 -17.78
CA ASN A 172 -9.77 -8.68 -18.02
C ASN A 172 -10.53 -9.42 -16.92
N ARG A 173 -10.55 -10.76 -16.99
CA ARG A 173 -11.20 -11.61 -15.98
C ARG A 173 -10.69 -11.35 -14.56
N GLU A 174 -9.38 -11.24 -14.40
CA GLU A 174 -8.73 -10.94 -13.10
C GLU A 174 -9.27 -9.64 -12.50
N GLY A 175 -9.31 -8.55 -13.28
CA GLY A 175 -9.82 -7.27 -12.77
C GLY A 175 -11.29 -7.33 -12.37
N GLN A 176 -12.11 -8.12 -13.07
CA GLN A 176 -13.51 -8.33 -12.70
C GLN A 176 -13.64 -9.14 -11.39
N GLU A 177 -12.81 -10.15 -11.17
CA GLU A 177 -12.79 -10.94 -9.93
C GLU A 177 -12.39 -10.07 -8.74
N ILE A 178 -11.34 -9.25 -8.90
CA ILE A 178 -10.90 -8.30 -7.88
C ILE A 178 -11.98 -7.25 -7.61
N GLN A 179 -12.64 -6.73 -8.65
CA GLN A 179 -13.71 -5.73 -8.50
C GLN A 179 -14.83 -6.25 -7.59
N LYS A 180 -15.26 -7.51 -7.74
CA LYS A 180 -16.31 -8.10 -6.91
C LYS A 180 -15.92 -8.08 -5.44
N VAL A 181 -14.70 -8.52 -5.11
CA VAL A 181 -14.19 -8.52 -3.74
C VAL A 181 -14.13 -7.09 -3.19
N VAL A 182 -13.62 -6.12 -3.97
CA VAL A 182 -13.56 -4.72 -3.55
C VAL A 182 -14.95 -4.14 -3.27
N GLN A 183 -15.94 -4.43 -4.13
CA GLN A 183 -17.32 -3.98 -3.95
C GLN A 183 -17.98 -4.57 -2.71
N GLU A 184 -17.73 -5.85 -2.42
CA GLU A 184 -18.22 -6.51 -1.21
C GLU A 184 -17.62 -5.91 0.08
N GLN A 185 -16.34 -5.53 0.04
CA GLN A 185 -15.62 -4.99 1.20
C GLN A 185 -15.87 -3.49 1.43
N GLN A 186 -16.22 -2.74 0.38
CA GLN A 186 -16.45 -1.30 0.45
C GLN A 186 -17.43 -0.86 1.57
N PRO A 187 -18.66 -1.42 1.69
CA PRO A 187 -19.59 -1.00 2.75
C PRO A 187 -19.08 -1.36 4.15
N LEU A 188 -18.32 -2.45 4.29
CA LEU A 188 -17.74 -2.88 5.56
C LEU A 188 -16.66 -1.91 6.03
N LEU A 189 -15.77 -1.49 5.13
CA LEU A 189 -14.73 -0.50 5.41
C LEU A 189 -15.36 0.86 5.72
N GLN A 190 -16.32 1.32 4.91
CA GLN A 190 -17.02 2.58 5.15
C GLN A 190 -17.69 2.60 6.54
N ARG A 191 -18.39 1.52 6.92
CA ARG A 191 -19.00 1.42 8.25
C ARG A 191 -17.95 1.42 9.37
N ARG A 192 -16.83 0.71 9.19
CA ARG A 192 -15.78 0.58 10.20
C ARG A 192 -15.05 1.90 10.46
N PHE A 193 -14.91 2.73 9.43
CA PHE A 193 -14.18 3.99 9.49
C PHE A 193 -15.09 5.24 9.45
N ALA A 194 -16.41 5.08 9.44
CA ALA A 194 -17.40 6.16 9.39
C ALA A 194 -17.22 7.23 10.47
N SER A 195 -16.70 6.86 11.65
CA SER A 195 -16.48 7.79 12.76
C SER A 195 -15.14 8.51 12.72
N ARG A 196 -14.20 8.09 11.87
CA ARG A 196 -12.81 8.57 11.85
C ARG A 196 -12.40 9.26 10.55
N LEU A 197 -13.05 8.94 9.44
CA LEU A 197 -12.71 9.46 8.13
C LEU A 197 -13.81 10.40 7.62
N GLN A 198 -13.41 11.44 6.88
CA GLN A 198 -14.28 12.02 5.86
C GLN A 198 -14.70 10.90 4.89
N SER A 199 -15.84 11.03 4.20
CA SER A 199 -16.46 9.95 3.41
C SER A 199 -15.44 9.17 2.55
N LEU A 200 -15.06 7.95 2.97
CA LEU A 200 -14.16 7.07 2.23
C LEU A 200 -14.83 6.62 0.92
N GLN A 201 -14.24 6.99 -0.21
CA GLN A 201 -14.68 6.57 -1.54
C GLN A 201 -13.68 5.59 -2.14
N ILE A 202 -14.18 4.48 -2.68
CA ILE A 202 -13.37 3.49 -3.39
C ILE A 202 -13.86 3.48 -4.83
N LEU A 203 -12.97 3.80 -5.76
CA LEU A 203 -13.26 3.97 -7.19
C LEU A 203 -12.45 2.96 -7.99
N ALA A 204 -13.15 2.06 -8.69
CA ALA A 204 -12.52 1.10 -9.59
C ALA A 204 -12.20 1.77 -10.93
N VAL A 205 -10.93 1.77 -11.34
CA VAL A 205 -10.46 2.32 -12.62
C VAL A 205 -9.93 1.20 -13.50
N PHE A 206 -10.59 0.99 -14.63
CA PHE A 206 -10.20 -0.05 -15.60
C PHE A 206 -9.17 0.44 -16.59
N VAL A 207 -7.98 -0.13 -16.51
CA VAL A 207 -6.83 0.06 -17.40
C VAL A 207 -6.92 -0.93 -18.57
N SER A 208 -6.30 -0.58 -19.70
CA SER A 208 -6.22 -1.48 -20.87
C SER A 208 -5.68 -2.87 -20.50
N PRO A 209 -6.21 -3.97 -21.11
CA PRO A 209 -5.69 -5.31 -20.85
C PRO A 209 -4.25 -5.51 -21.31
N THR A 210 -3.75 -4.66 -22.22
CA THR A 210 -2.38 -4.69 -22.75
C THR A 210 -1.34 -4.12 -21.78
N VAL A 211 -1.76 -3.54 -20.66
CA VAL A 211 -0.84 -2.95 -19.69
C VAL A 211 -0.15 -4.05 -18.90
N GLU A 212 1.18 -4.04 -18.91
CA GLU A 212 2.01 -5.02 -18.21
C GLU A 212 2.92 -4.41 -17.16
N THR A 213 3.15 -3.09 -17.20
CA THR A 213 4.03 -2.39 -16.27
C THR A 213 3.27 -1.41 -15.38
N LEU A 214 3.87 -1.04 -14.24
CA LEU A 214 3.33 0.02 -13.39
C LEU A 214 3.33 1.36 -14.14
N GLY A 215 4.38 1.63 -14.91
CA GLY A 215 4.51 2.85 -15.69
C GLY A 215 3.38 3.05 -16.70
N ASP A 216 3.04 2.00 -17.48
CA ASP A 216 1.93 2.08 -18.44
C ASP A 216 0.59 2.34 -17.73
N ALA A 217 0.37 1.72 -16.56
CA ALA A 217 -0.83 1.93 -15.77
C ALA A 217 -0.95 3.37 -15.23
N LEU A 218 0.15 3.94 -14.75
CA LEU A 218 0.18 5.33 -14.28
C LEU A 218 -0.04 6.32 -15.43
N ARG A 219 0.48 6.03 -16.63
CA ARG A 219 0.25 6.84 -17.84
C ARG A 219 -1.20 6.80 -18.30
N ASP A 220 -1.80 5.61 -18.34
CA ASP A 220 -3.23 5.45 -18.66
C ASP A 220 -4.10 6.17 -17.62
N PHE A 221 -3.76 6.05 -16.34
CA PHE A 221 -4.45 6.75 -15.25
C PHE A 221 -4.37 8.28 -15.38
N ASP A 222 -3.17 8.85 -15.58
CA ASP A 222 -2.97 10.30 -15.74
C ASP A 222 -3.75 10.86 -16.94
N SER A 223 -3.92 10.08 -18.00
CA SER A 223 -4.72 10.49 -19.17
C SER A 223 -6.23 10.65 -18.87
N ARG A 224 -6.72 10.01 -17.81
CA ARG A 224 -8.15 9.95 -17.46
C ARG A 224 -8.51 10.82 -16.27
N VAL A 225 -7.61 10.92 -15.29
CA VAL A 225 -7.87 11.61 -14.02
C VAL A 225 -6.86 12.73 -13.83
N ASN A 226 -7.35 13.96 -13.76
CA ASN A 226 -6.49 15.10 -13.45
C ASN A 226 -6.16 15.14 -11.96
N PHE A 227 -4.95 14.69 -11.64
CA PHE A 227 -4.51 14.46 -10.27
C PHE A 227 -3.59 15.59 -9.77
N SER A 228 -4.10 16.44 -8.87
CA SER A 228 -3.40 17.67 -8.45
C SER A 228 -2.81 17.62 -7.03
N LYS A 229 -3.22 16.66 -6.21
CA LYS A 229 -2.79 16.52 -4.81
C LYS A 229 -1.70 15.47 -4.67
N ASP A 230 -1.02 15.48 -3.53
CA ASP A 230 -0.09 14.41 -3.18
C ASP A 230 -0.87 13.13 -2.87
N PHE A 231 -0.33 11.97 -3.23
CA PHE A 231 -1.02 10.69 -3.12
C PHE A 231 -0.16 9.57 -2.57
N LEU A 232 -0.85 8.56 -2.04
CA LEU A 232 -0.25 7.28 -1.72
C LEU A 232 -0.26 6.38 -2.96
N LEU A 233 0.86 5.74 -3.25
CA LEU A 233 0.97 4.67 -4.24
C LEU A 233 1.26 3.37 -3.50
N LEU A 234 0.38 2.38 -3.66
CA LEU A 234 0.46 1.09 -3.01
C LEU A 234 0.20 -0.04 -4.00
N SER A 235 0.87 -1.16 -3.81
CA SER A 235 0.57 -2.43 -4.47
C SER A 235 -0.39 -3.28 -3.64
N ALA A 236 -1.40 -3.91 -4.25
CA ALA A 236 -2.30 -4.81 -3.54
C ALA A 236 -1.64 -6.10 -3.04
N THR A 237 -0.46 -6.46 -3.58
CA THR A 237 0.35 -7.59 -3.11
C THR A 237 1.19 -7.25 -1.89
N THR A 238 1.30 -5.97 -1.52
CA THR A 238 2.05 -5.52 -0.34
C THR A 238 1.26 -5.79 0.93
N PHE A 239 1.90 -6.50 1.87
CA PHE A 239 1.38 -6.69 3.22
C PHE A 239 2.17 -5.83 4.21
N ILE A 240 1.54 -4.76 4.71
CA ILE A 240 2.15 -3.84 5.66
C ILE A 240 1.14 -3.43 6.73
N VAL A 241 1.64 -3.34 7.96
CA VAL A 241 0.90 -2.83 9.10
C VAL A 241 1.77 -1.76 9.73
N GLY A 242 1.31 -0.51 9.71
CA GLY A 242 2.07 0.62 10.24
C GLY A 242 1.31 1.92 10.11
N ASP A 243 1.74 2.91 10.88
CA ASP A 243 1.27 4.29 10.81
C ASP A 243 2.24 5.12 9.96
N ILE A 244 1.74 5.76 8.91
CA ILE A 244 2.51 6.64 8.02
C ILE A 244 2.12 8.12 8.17
N HIS A 245 1.35 8.49 9.19
CA HIS A 245 0.92 9.88 9.40
C HIS A 245 2.10 10.84 9.58
N GLU A 246 3.16 10.42 10.29
CA GLU A 246 4.39 11.20 10.42
C GLU A 246 5.07 11.40 9.06
N ALA A 247 5.20 10.33 8.28
CA ALA A 247 5.77 10.38 6.94
C ALA A 247 5.01 11.36 6.02
N LEU A 248 3.67 11.36 6.09
CA LEU A 248 2.80 12.27 5.35
C LEU A 248 2.99 13.73 5.78
N ALA A 249 3.07 13.99 7.08
CA ALA A 249 3.31 15.33 7.61
C ALA A 249 4.68 15.86 7.14
N SER A 250 5.75 15.07 7.30
CA SER A 250 7.09 15.43 6.84
C SER A 250 7.17 15.58 5.32
N HIS A 251 6.37 14.82 4.55
CA HIS A 251 6.28 15.01 3.09
C HIS A 251 5.64 16.34 2.72
N ARG A 252 4.49 16.68 3.33
CA ARG A 252 3.80 17.95 3.07
C ARG A 252 4.64 19.16 3.48
N GLU A 253 5.31 19.07 4.62
CA GLU A 253 6.19 20.13 5.12
C GLU A 253 7.35 20.39 4.15
N ARG A 254 8.11 19.35 3.79
CA ARG A 254 9.24 19.45 2.85
C ARG A 254 8.78 19.98 1.48
N ARG A 255 7.61 19.56 0.99
CA ARG A 255 7.02 20.09 -0.24
C ARG A 255 6.64 21.56 -0.15
N SER A 256 6.13 22.02 0.99
CA SER A 256 5.82 23.43 1.21
C SER A 256 7.08 24.31 1.27
N ARG A 257 8.17 23.78 1.85
CA ARG A 257 9.48 24.45 1.94
C ARG A 257 10.20 24.45 0.58
N GLY A 258 10.21 23.34 -0.14
CA GLY A 258 10.86 23.21 -1.45
C GLY A 258 10.24 24.10 -2.55
N ARG A 259 8.98 24.52 -2.40
CA ARG A 259 8.39 25.56 -3.27
C ARG A 259 8.96 26.95 -3.00
N ARG A 260 9.53 27.20 -1.81
CA ARG A 260 10.06 28.49 -1.37
C ARG A 260 11.58 28.59 -1.55
N THR A 261 12.30 27.47 -1.43
CA THR A 261 13.77 27.42 -1.52
C THR A 261 14.19 26.71 -2.80
N SER A 262 14.52 27.48 -3.84
CA SER A 262 14.68 26.98 -5.22
C SER A 262 16.12 26.66 -5.65
N LEU A 263 17.14 26.81 -4.80
CA LEU A 263 18.54 26.75 -5.27
C LEU A 263 19.44 25.62 -4.72
N GLN A 264 19.12 24.99 -3.58
CA GLN A 264 20.04 24.01 -2.97
C GLN A 264 19.41 22.65 -2.62
N THR A 265 18.08 22.56 -2.43
CA THR A 265 17.38 21.30 -2.16
C THR A 265 16.49 20.96 -3.34
N GLY A 266 16.73 19.82 -3.99
CA GLY A 266 15.90 19.33 -5.09
C GLY A 266 14.43 19.24 -4.69
N GLU A 267 13.52 19.45 -5.64
CA GLU A 267 12.09 19.40 -5.32
C GLU A 267 11.70 17.99 -4.87
N GLN A 268 10.97 17.91 -3.76
CA GLN A 268 10.47 16.63 -3.28
C GLN A 268 9.47 16.00 -4.24
N LEU A 269 9.82 14.83 -4.76
CA LEU A 269 8.94 14.01 -5.58
C LEU A 269 8.31 12.87 -4.80
N VAL A 270 9.12 12.11 -4.06
CA VAL A 270 8.70 10.86 -3.44
C VAL A 270 9.25 10.77 -2.02
N THR A 271 8.42 10.27 -1.11
CA THR A 271 8.89 9.72 0.16
C THR A 271 8.65 8.22 0.16
N GLN A 272 9.74 7.47 0.15
CA GLN A 272 9.75 6.02 0.21
C GLN A 272 9.64 5.56 1.66
N ILE A 273 8.70 4.64 1.92
CA ILE A 273 8.54 4.02 3.23
C ILE A 273 9.43 2.77 3.30
N LEU A 274 10.33 2.75 4.28
CA LEU A 274 11.26 1.66 4.52
C LEU A 274 10.98 1.04 5.89
N CYS A 275 11.22 -0.26 6.03
CA CYS A 275 11.15 -0.97 7.31
C CYS A 275 12.55 -1.39 7.74
N SER A 276 12.91 -1.19 9.01
CA SER A 276 14.17 -1.73 9.55
C SER A 276 13.99 -3.21 9.88
N LEU A 277 14.74 -4.05 9.19
CA LEU A 277 14.79 -5.49 9.37
C LEU A 277 16.24 -5.95 9.53
N PRO A 278 16.56 -6.76 10.55
CA PRO A 278 17.90 -7.33 10.68
C PRO A 278 18.30 -8.11 9.42
N VAL A 279 19.60 -8.09 9.10
CA VAL A 279 20.15 -8.75 7.89
C VAL A 279 19.80 -10.25 7.83
N VAL A 280 19.72 -10.91 8.98
CA VAL A 280 19.45 -12.35 9.12
C VAL A 280 17.94 -12.65 9.22
N SER A 281 17.08 -11.64 9.07
CA SER A 281 15.63 -11.81 9.21
C SER A 281 15.08 -12.73 8.12
N PRO A 282 14.25 -13.74 8.47
CA PRO A 282 13.57 -14.57 7.48
C PRO A 282 12.54 -13.80 6.66
N HIS A 283 12.20 -12.57 7.08
CA HIS A 283 11.31 -11.67 6.35
C HIS A 283 12.00 -10.92 5.22
N ARG A 284 13.32 -11.04 5.09
CA ARG A 284 14.08 -10.41 4.00
C ARG A 284 14.15 -11.34 2.80
N HIS A 285 13.71 -10.85 1.65
CA HIS A 285 13.80 -11.61 0.41
C HIS A 285 15.06 -11.23 -0.39
N LEU A 286 15.45 -12.05 -1.37
CA LEU A 286 16.56 -11.74 -2.29
C LEU A 286 16.33 -10.44 -3.07
N SER A 287 15.08 -9.98 -3.20
CA SER A 287 14.72 -8.67 -3.75
C SER A 287 15.14 -7.49 -2.93
N ASP A 288 15.32 -7.72 -1.64
CA ASP A 288 15.56 -6.70 -0.65
C ASP A 288 17.05 -6.64 -0.32
N ASP A 289 17.86 -7.38 -1.06
CA ASP A 289 19.32 -7.34 -1.02
C ASP A 289 19.82 -6.07 -1.73
N ARG A 290 19.67 -4.96 -1.02
CA ARG A 290 19.98 -3.60 -1.48
C ARG A 290 20.66 -2.83 -0.36
N ALA A 291 21.64 -2.01 -0.74
CA ALA A 291 22.24 -1.01 0.13
C ALA A 291 21.64 0.37 -0.20
N ILE A 292 21.22 1.09 0.82
CA ILE A 292 20.63 2.42 0.73
C ILE A 292 21.54 3.39 1.47
N VAL A 293 21.96 4.45 0.79
CA VAL A 293 22.77 5.52 1.37
C VAL A 293 21.86 6.71 1.59
N LEU A 294 21.71 7.10 2.86
CA LEU A 294 20.89 8.21 3.29
C LEU A 294 21.77 9.36 3.75
N ASN A 295 21.28 10.57 3.58
CA ASN A 295 21.78 11.71 4.33
C ASN A 295 21.25 11.61 5.78
N GLY A 296 22.15 11.65 6.75
CA GLY A 296 21.82 11.45 8.17
C GLY A 296 20.83 12.46 8.72
N GLU A 297 20.91 13.71 8.27
CA GLU A 297 20.06 14.81 8.76
C GLU A 297 18.73 14.91 7.99
N THR A 298 18.79 14.94 6.66
CA THR A 298 17.60 15.18 5.83
C THR A 298 16.80 13.91 5.52
N LYS A 299 17.41 12.73 5.73
CA LYS A 299 16.93 11.43 5.27
C LYS A 299 16.64 11.40 3.76
N GLU A 300 17.36 12.21 2.99
CA GLU A 300 17.36 12.14 1.53
C GLU A 300 18.10 10.88 1.06
N VAL A 301 17.56 10.21 0.05
CA VAL A 301 18.18 9.05 -0.59
C VAL A 301 19.24 9.53 -1.56
N VAL A 302 20.52 9.30 -1.21
CA VAL A 302 21.68 9.72 -2.00
C VAL A 302 22.07 8.67 -3.03
N LYS A 303 21.99 7.38 -2.65
CA LYS A 303 22.30 6.25 -3.53
C LYS A 303 21.50 5.01 -3.13
N CYS A 304 21.04 4.26 -4.12
CA CYS A 304 20.46 2.94 -3.94
C CYS A 304 21.17 1.94 -4.85
N VAL A 305 21.77 0.90 -4.27
CA VAL A 305 22.51 -0.14 -5.00
C VAL A 305 21.87 -1.50 -4.74
N SER A 306 21.59 -2.23 -5.80
CA SER A 306 21.19 -3.65 -5.72
C SER A 306 22.44 -4.52 -5.61
N LEU A 307 22.50 -5.38 -4.59
CA LEU A 307 23.62 -6.29 -4.35
C LEU A 307 23.41 -7.69 -4.94
N ARG A 308 22.25 -7.94 -5.57
CA ARG A 308 21.96 -9.25 -6.20
C ARG A 308 23.00 -9.73 -7.22
N SER A 309 23.67 -8.80 -7.90
CA SER A 309 24.64 -9.07 -8.98
C SER A 309 25.98 -8.37 -8.71
N ARG A 310 26.16 -7.82 -7.50
CA ARG A 310 27.33 -7.03 -7.14
C ARG A 310 27.73 -7.32 -5.72
N ASP A 311 29.00 -7.60 -5.52
CA ASP A 311 29.55 -7.94 -4.21
C ASP A 311 29.92 -6.69 -3.39
N SER A 312 29.80 -5.49 -3.98
CA SER A 312 30.15 -4.24 -3.33
C SER A 312 29.26 -3.08 -3.76
N ALA A 313 29.01 -2.17 -2.81
CA ALA A 313 28.41 -0.87 -3.06
C ALA A 313 29.50 0.21 -2.99
N GLY A 314 30.08 0.56 -4.14
CA GLY A 314 30.99 1.69 -4.23
C GLY A 314 30.26 3.00 -3.97
N LEU A 315 30.87 3.91 -3.22
CA LEU A 315 30.42 5.31 -3.08
C LEU A 315 31.25 6.16 -4.05
N ASP A 316 30.57 6.78 -5.01
CA ASP A 316 31.26 7.64 -5.99
C ASP A 316 31.49 9.02 -5.36
N GLU A 317 32.49 9.75 -5.85
CA GLU A 317 32.81 11.11 -5.36
C GLU A 317 31.58 12.04 -5.45
N VAL A 318 30.75 11.87 -6.48
CA VAL A 318 29.47 12.58 -6.65
C VAL A 318 28.49 12.31 -5.49
N CYS A 319 28.50 11.11 -4.90
CA CYS A 319 27.66 10.80 -3.74
C CYS A 319 28.16 11.52 -2.48
N LEU A 320 29.48 11.65 -2.31
CA LEU A 320 30.08 12.38 -1.20
C LEU A 320 29.80 13.88 -1.31
N LEU A 321 29.89 14.45 -2.52
CA LEU A 321 29.57 15.86 -2.80
C LEU A 321 28.08 16.20 -2.62
N ARG A 322 27.20 15.19 -2.58
CA ARG A 322 25.75 15.36 -2.36
C ARG A 322 25.35 15.34 -0.89
N ALA A 323 26.27 15.02 0.02
CA ALA A 323 26.09 15.32 1.43
C ALA A 323 26.18 16.86 1.56
N PRO A 324 25.09 17.56 1.92
CA PRO A 324 25.12 19.01 2.04
C PRO A 324 26.17 19.40 3.09
N SER A 325 27.05 20.30 2.69
CA SER A 325 28.15 20.85 3.48
C SER A 325 27.81 22.26 3.93
N ASP A 326 26.63 22.47 4.52
CA ASP A 326 26.32 23.75 5.15
C ASP A 326 26.75 23.67 6.63
N ASP A 327 28.04 23.97 6.83
CA ASP A 327 28.71 24.45 8.05
C ASP A 327 28.80 23.59 9.32
N SER A 328 28.12 22.45 9.45
CA SER A 328 28.49 21.43 10.46
C SER A 328 27.73 20.12 10.25
N SER A 329 28.41 18.97 10.39
CA SER A 329 27.83 17.63 10.60
C SER A 329 27.06 16.90 9.49
N GLY A 330 27.22 17.22 8.21
CA GLY A 330 26.68 16.36 7.14
C GLY A 330 27.33 14.96 7.13
N HIS A 331 26.71 13.96 7.76
CA HIS A 331 27.15 12.57 7.70
C HIS A 331 26.24 11.72 6.80
N LEU A 332 26.85 10.76 6.10
CA LEU A 332 26.14 9.78 5.30
C LEU A 332 25.93 8.51 6.13
N GLU A 333 24.72 7.98 6.09
CA GLU A 333 24.36 6.73 6.74
C GLU A 333 24.20 5.65 5.66
N VAL A 334 25.00 4.60 5.75
CA VAL A 334 24.91 3.45 4.84
C VAL A 334 24.11 2.36 5.54
N HIS A 335 22.95 2.05 4.96
CA HIS A 335 22.00 1.08 5.49
C HIS A 335 21.94 -0.16 4.61
N TYR A 336 22.11 -1.31 5.26
CA TYR A 336 21.86 -2.63 4.67
C TYR A 336 20.74 -3.40 5.42
N ASP A 337 20.19 -2.79 6.46
CA ASP A 337 19.11 -3.28 7.30
C ASP A 337 17.73 -2.74 6.87
N LEU A 338 17.66 -1.90 5.84
CA LEU A 338 16.41 -1.30 5.39
C LEU A 338 15.80 -2.07 4.21
N VAL A 339 14.53 -2.42 4.34
CA VAL A 339 13.73 -3.10 3.31
C VAL A 339 12.64 -2.17 2.80
N ASP A 340 12.39 -2.24 1.49
CA ASP A 340 11.34 -1.44 0.87
C ASP A 340 9.96 -1.97 1.24
N ALA A 341 9.13 -1.11 1.85
CA ALA A 341 7.79 -1.51 2.26
C ALA A 341 6.80 -1.53 1.09
N GLY A 342 7.17 -1.02 -0.09
CA GLY A 342 6.29 -0.97 -1.26
C GLY A 342 5.18 0.07 -1.15
N VAL A 343 5.35 1.05 -0.26
CA VAL A 343 4.45 2.20 -0.07
C VAL A 343 5.22 3.47 -0.41
N TYR A 344 4.64 4.30 -1.27
CA TYR A 344 5.27 5.56 -1.70
C TYR A 344 4.30 6.72 -1.51
N ILE A 345 4.78 7.81 -0.91
CA ILE A 345 4.08 9.09 -0.87
C ILE A 345 4.59 9.91 -2.04
N CYS A 346 3.74 10.16 -3.02
CA CYS A 346 4.10 10.75 -4.30
C CYS A 346 3.50 12.15 -4.46
N SER A 347 4.31 13.06 -4.98
CA SER A 347 3.85 14.32 -5.56
C SER A 347 3.13 14.05 -6.89
N PRO A 348 2.12 14.87 -7.27
CA PRO A 348 1.45 14.77 -8.58
C PRO A 348 2.41 14.94 -9.77
N LYS A 349 3.61 15.51 -9.55
CA LYS A 349 4.65 15.60 -10.59
C LYS A 349 5.19 14.22 -11.02
N VAL A 350 5.10 13.21 -10.15
CA VAL A 350 5.50 11.84 -10.50
C VAL A 350 4.69 11.35 -11.70
N LEU A 351 3.36 11.51 -11.69
CA LEU A 351 2.50 11.12 -12.82
C LEU A 351 2.88 11.84 -14.12
N LYS A 352 3.21 13.14 -14.03
CA LYS A 352 3.70 13.91 -15.18
C LYS A 352 5.02 13.37 -15.73
N ILE A 353 5.96 12.99 -14.87
CA ILE A 353 7.24 12.41 -15.32
C ILE A 353 6.98 11.08 -16.03
N PHE A 354 6.13 10.21 -15.47
CA PHE A 354 5.74 8.96 -16.12
C PHE A 354 5.05 9.20 -17.47
N ARG A 355 4.25 10.27 -17.60
CA ARG A 355 3.60 10.65 -18.87
C ARG A 355 4.61 10.97 -19.97
N TYR A 356 5.71 11.66 -19.64
CA TYR A 356 6.72 12.08 -20.62
C TYR A 356 7.85 11.07 -20.84
N SER A 357 8.06 10.14 -19.90
CA SER A 357 9.15 9.17 -19.95
C SER A 357 8.60 7.74 -19.95
N PHE A 358 8.73 7.06 -21.10
CA PHE A 358 8.26 5.69 -21.28
C PHE A 358 9.21 4.62 -20.71
N ASP A 359 10.46 5.00 -20.42
CA ASP A 359 11.49 4.07 -19.92
C ASP A 359 11.21 3.57 -18.49
N PHE A 360 10.35 4.27 -17.74
CA PHE A 360 10.03 3.89 -16.37
C PHE A 360 8.92 2.84 -16.35
N GLN A 361 9.28 1.60 -16.04
CA GLN A 361 8.34 0.48 -15.91
C GLN A 361 8.02 0.17 -14.45
N SER A 362 9.01 0.31 -13.56
CA SER A 362 8.93 0.04 -12.12
C SER A 362 9.37 1.25 -11.28
N MET A 363 8.71 1.43 -10.13
CA MET A 363 9.06 2.48 -9.17
C MET A 363 10.45 2.25 -8.55
N THR A 364 10.77 1.00 -8.21
CA THR A 364 11.94 0.65 -7.40
C THR A 364 13.19 0.37 -8.22
N LYS A 365 13.02 -0.21 -9.40
CA LYS A 365 14.09 -0.63 -10.31
C LYS A 365 14.51 0.51 -11.24
N ASP A 366 13.56 1.32 -11.69
CA ASP A 366 13.81 2.29 -12.77
C ASP A 366 13.66 3.72 -12.25
N PHE A 367 12.47 4.09 -11.75
CA PHE A 367 12.15 5.49 -11.44
C PHE A 367 13.01 6.06 -10.30
N ILE A 368 13.01 5.43 -9.12
CA ILE A 368 13.78 5.93 -7.97
C ILE A 368 15.28 5.98 -8.29
N PRO A 369 15.91 4.91 -8.83
CA PRO A 369 17.31 4.98 -9.23
C PRO A 369 17.58 6.05 -10.28
N ALA A 370 16.71 6.23 -11.28
CA ALA A 370 16.89 7.27 -12.29
C ALA A 370 16.78 8.69 -11.72
N VAL A 371 15.91 8.94 -10.74
CA VAL A 371 15.82 10.24 -10.07
C VAL A 371 17.06 10.50 -9.20
N VAL A 372 17.50 9.48 -8.46
CA VAL A 372 18.65 9.59 -7.54
C VAL A 372 19.97 9.72 -8.29
N HIS A 373 20.18 8.99 -9.39
CA HIS A 373 21.46 9.00 -10.13
C HIS A 373 21.58 10.13 -11.18
N ARG A 374 20.57 10.99 -11.34
CA ARG A 374 20.65 12.14 -12.27
C ARG A 374 21.77 13.10 -11.84
N ASP A 375 22.63 13.50 -12.77
CA ASP A 375 23.74 14.41 -12.49
C ASP A 375 23.26 15.77 -11.94
N ILE A 376 22.20 16.31 -12.55
CA ILE A 376 21.59 17.58 -12.14
C ILE A 376 20.45 17.32 -11.15
N LYS A 377 20.63 17.81 -9.92
CA LYS A 377 19.69 17.63 -8.80
C LYS A 377 18.48 18.55 -8.90
N LEU A 378 17.55 18.22 -9.80
CA LEU A 378 16.25 18.91 -9.92
C LEU A 378 15.23 18.39 -8.90
N HIS A 379 15.36 17.11 -8.54
CA HIS A 379 14.36 16.36 -7.81
C HIS A 379 15.02 15.51 -6.73
N ALA A 380 14.32 15.33 -5.61
CA ALA A 380 14.80 14.57 -4.47
C ALA A 380 13.79 13.46 -4.07
N VAL A 381 14.35 12.33 -3.65
CA VAL A 381 13.62 11.21 -3.04
C VAL A 381 14.06 11.13 -1.58
N PHE A 382 13.09 11.06 -0.67
CA PHE A 382 13.35 10.95 0.76
C PHE A 382 12.94 9.58 1.27
N ALA A 383 13.62 9.10 2.31
CA ALA A 383 13.21 7.92 3.04
C ALA A 383 12.47 8.29 4.33
N HIS A 384 11.52 7.46 4.72
CA HIS A 384 10.96 7.44 6.06
C HIS A 384 11.02 6.00 6.58
N ILE A 385 11.62 5.82 7.75
CA ILE A 385 11.86 4.51 8.35
C ILE A 385 10.74 4.24 9.36
N LEU A 386 9.94 3.21 9.10
CA LEU A 386 8.99 2.68 10.07
C LEU A 386 9.73 1.89 11.14
N LYS A 387 9.40 2.18 12.40
CA LYS A 387 9.97 1.54 13.59
C LYS A 387 9.16 0.34 14.04
#